data_AF-A0A2V9CL82-F1
#
_entry.id   AF-A0A2V9CL82-F1
#
_cell.length_a   1.000
_cell.length_b   1.000
_cell.length_c   1.000
_cell.angle_alpha   90.00
_cell.angle_beta   90.00
_cell.angle_gamma   90.00
#
_symmetry.space_group_name_H-M   'P 1'
#
loop_
_entity.id
_entity.type
_entity.pdbx_description
1 polymer ?
#
loop_
_entity_poly.entity_id
_entity_poly.type
_entity_poly.pdbx_seq_one_letter_code
_entity_poly.pdbx_strand_id
1 'polypeptide(L)'
;MKARVLQSTSLVTMLALPIVSLVSVGTLRQNAAPKNEAKAAAASAFEGEIMDNDCAQMGSHEMTMKDTSLATPDLCTTYCLRFKKTPGKYVLYNAATKMIYQLDNQQEASFFAARKVKVTGTYDQATKMIRVTDITSRSTS
;
A
#
# COMPACT_ATOMS: atom_id res chain seq x y z
N MET A 1 40.85 -8.15 -21.38
CA MET A 1 40.78 -8.75 -20.03
C MET A 1 39.79 -9.89 -20.08
N LYS A 2 40.27 -11.15 -19.99
CA LYS A 2 39.44 -12.36 -19.99
C LYS A 2 39.29 -12.84 -18.55
N ALA A 3 38.07 -13.11 -18.10
CA ALA A 3 37.81 -14.12 -17.07
C ALA A 3 36.38 -14.66 -17.29
N ARG A 4 36.32 -15.91 -17.77
CA ARG A 4 35.13 -16.76 -17.76
C ARG A 4 34.94 -17.29 -16.33
N VAL A 5 33.71 -17.32 -15.84
CA VAL A 5 33.34 -18.15 -14.67
C VAL A 5 32.51 -19.32 -15.19
N LEU A 6 33.00 -20.53 -14.94
CA LEU A 6 32.45 -21.81 -15.35
C LEU A 6 31.26 -22.23 -14.45
N GLN A 7 30.28 -22.87 -15.08
CA GLN A 7 29.27 -23.73 -14.46
C GLN A 7 29.89 -24.84 -13.61
N SER A 8 29.24 -25.21 -12.52
CA SER A 8 29.46 -26.48 -11.82
C SER A 8 28.11 -27.08 -11.43
N THR A 9 27.72 -28.13 -12.14
CA THR A 9 26.62 -29.04 -11.79
C THR A 9 27.23 -30.27 -11.15
N SER A 10 26.82 -30.62 -9.93
CA SER A 10 27.14 -31.92 -9.33
C SER A 10 25.84 -32.66 -8.98
N LEU A 11 25.54 -33.68 -9.78
CA LEU A 11 24.75 -34.83 -9.34
C LEU A 11 25.58 -35.61 -8.32
N VAL A 12 24.97 -36.02 -7.20
CA VAL A 12 25.50 -37.07 -6.33
C VAL A 12 24.41 -38.12 -6.16
N THR A 13 24.72 -39.32 -6.62
CA THR A 13 23.90 -40.53 -6.62
C THR A 13 24.06 -41.31 -5.32
N MET A 14 22.93 -41.85 -4.84
CA MET A 14 22.68 -42.91 -3.86
C MET A 14 23.84 -43.60 -3.11
N LEU A 15 23.62 -43.80 -1.80
CA LEU A 15 23.92 -45.05 -1.09
C LEU A 15 23.01 -45.20 0.13
N ALA A 16 22.40 -46.39 0.27
CA ALA A 16 21.48 -46.75 1.33
C ALA A 16 22.20 -47.22 2.60
N LEU A 17 21.62 -46.84 3.77
CA LEU A 17 21.39 -47.54 5.07
C LEU A 17 22.34 -48.69 5.52
N PRO A 18 22.52 -49.00 6.84
CA PRO A 18 21.53 -48.83 7.95
C PRO A 18 22.12 -48.53 9.37
N ILE A 19 21.25 -48.61 10.40
CA ILE A 19 21.50 -49.08 11.80
C ILE A 19 21.67 -48.02 12.92
N VAL A 20 20.59 -47.89 13.71
CA VAL A 20 20.51 -47.82 15.19
C VAL A 20 21.13 -46.62 15.93
N SER A 21 20.26 -45.82 16.56
CA SER A 21 20.12 -45.81 18.04
C SER A 21 18.89 -45.01 18.43
N LEU A 22 17.90 -45.69 19.00
CA LEU A 22 16.75 -45.07 19.63
C LEU A 22 17.21 -44.50 20.99
N VAL A 23 17.68 -43.26 21.00
CA VAL A 23 17.88 -42.50 22.24
C VAL A 23 16.61 -41.69 22.47
N SER A 24 15.84 -42.05 23.50
CA SER A 24 14.72 -41.26 23.98
C SER A 24 15.24 -39.95 24.58
N VAL A 25 15.46 -38.95 23.72
CA VAL A 25 15.61 -37.56 24.16
C VAL A 25 14.21 -37.03 24.42
N GLY A 26 13.97 -36.63 25.67
CA GLY A 26 12.70 -36.07 26.12
C GLY A 26 12.20 -34.99 25.18
N THR A 27 10.89 -35.00 24.94
CA THR A 27 10.20 -34.02 24.10
C THR A 27 10.63 -32.61 24.49
N LEU A 28 11.36 -31.93 23.61
CA LEU A 28 11.46 -30.48 23.69
C LEU A 28 10.03 -29.97 23.67
N ARG A 29 9.59 -29.43 24.81
CA ARG A 29 8.44 -28.54 24.89
C ARG A 29 8.67 -27.44 23.86
N GLN A 30 7.99 -27.56 22.73
CA GLN A 30 7.80 -26.44 21.83
C GLN A 30 6.90 -25.47 22.60
N ASN A 31 7.51 -24.52 23.30
CA ASN A 31 6.84 -23.31 23.71
C ASN A 31 6.51 -22.53 22.43
N ALA A 32 5.49 -22.99 21.70
CA ALA A 32 4.84 -22.19 20.69
C ALA A 32 4.16 -21.05 21.45
N ALA A 33 4.82 -19.90 21.50
CA ALA A 33 4.14 -18.65 21.77
C ALA A 33 2.89 -18.60 20.85
N PRO A 34 1.72 -18.21 21.37
CA PRO A 34 0.55 -18.07 20.52
C PRO A 34 0.91 -17.07 19.43
N LYS A 35 0.97 -17.55 18.19
CA LYS A 35 0.91 -16.67 17.03
C LYS A 35 -0.45 -16.00 17.16
N ASN A 36 -0.46 -14.75 17.61
CA ASN A 36 -1.57 -13.86 17.37
C ASN A 36 -1.67 -13.71 15.84
N GLU A 37 -2.28 -14.69 15.18
CA GLU A 37 -2.84 -14.52 13.86
C GLU A 37 -3.93 -13.47 14.05
N ALA A 38 -3.54 -12.22 13.81
CA ALA A 38 -4.48 -11.12 13.72
C ALA A 38 -5.54 -11.54 12.71
N LYS A 39 -6.77 -11.76 13.19
CA LYS A 39 -7.94 -11.94 12.34
C LYS A 39 -7.89 -10.82 11.30
N ALA A 40 -7.61 -11.16 10.04
CA ALA A 40 -7.52 -10.20 8.97
C ALA A 40 -8.79 -9.35 9.03
N ALA A 41 -8.63 -8.06 9.30
CA ALA A 41 -9.75 -7.14 9.29
C ALA A 41 -10.38 -7.22 7.90
N ALA A 42 -11.70 -7.37 7.83
CA ALA A 42 -12.38 -7.56 6.57
C ALA A 42 -12.13 -6.34 5.67
N ALA A 43 -11.66 -6.59 4.46
CA ALA A 43 -11.43 -5.52 3.48
C ALA A 43 -12.75 -4.76 3.26
N SER A 44 -12.68 -3.44 3.40
CA SER A 44 -13.79 -2.51 3.22
C SER A 44 -13.56 -1.71 1.95
N ALA A 45 -14.66 -1.26 1.32
CA ALA A 45 -14.61 -0.38 0.17
C ALA A 45 -14.85 1.07 0.60
N PHE A 46 -13.98 1.96 0.14
CA PHE A 46 -14.00 3.39 0.43
C PHE A 46 -14.12 4.16 -0.88
N GLU A 47 -14.99 5.15 -0.87
CA GLU A 47 -15.32 5.92 -2.06
C GLU A 47 -14.83 7.36 -1.89
N GLY A 48 -14.28 7.95 -2.95
CA GLY A 48 -13.82 9.33 -2.90
C GLY A 48 -13.05 9.74 -4.15
N GLU A 49 -12.35 10.86 -4.05
CA GLU A 49 -11.40 11.36 -5.05
C GLU A 49 -9.98 11.26 -4.49
N ILE A 50 -9.02 10.87 -5.33
CA ILE A 50 -7.61 10.93 -4.96
C ILE A 50 -7.13 12.38 -5.10
N MET A 51 -6.85 13.03 -3.97
CA MET A 51 -6.36 14.41 -3.92
C MET A 51 -5.01 14.45 -3.22
N ASP A 52 -4.31 15.58 -3.29
CA ASP A 52 -3.27 15.89 -2.31
C ASP A 52 -3.90 16.25 -0.95
N ASN A 53 -3.13 16.10 0.13
CA ASN A 53 -3.61 16.35 1.48
C ASN A 53 -4.08 17.80 1.74
N ASP A 54 -3.54 18.80 1.05
CA ASP A 54 -3.91 20.20 1.29
C ASP A 54 -5.25 20.52 0.60
N CYS A 55 -5.40 20.13 -0.67
CA CYS A 55 -6.69 20.27 -1.36
C CYS A 55 -7.78 19.41 -0.71
N ALA A 56 -7.45 18.23 -0.18
CA ALA A 56 -8.39 17.42 0.59
C ALA A 56 -8.82 18.10 1.90
N GLN A 57 -7.90 18.80 2.59
CA GLN A 57 -8.23 19.58 3.80
C GLN A 57 -9.18 20.75 3.50
N MET A 58 -9.03 21.37 2.32
CA MET A 58 -9.99 22.37 1.83
C MET A 58 -11.27 21.73 1.26
N GLY A 59 -11.24 20.43 1.00
CA GLY A 59 -12.33 19.66 0.40
C GLY A 59 -12.61 20.00 -1.06
N SER A 60 -11.57 20.37 -1.82
CA SER A 60 -11.48 21.64 -2.55
C SER A 60 -10.23 21.79 -3.46
N HIS A 61 -10.31 21.63 -4.79
CA HIS A 61 -9.28 22.11 -5.72
C HIS A 61 -9.47 23.59 -6.15
N GLU A 62 -10.69 24.15 -6.06
CA GLU A 62 -10.98 25.42 -6.75
C GLU A 62 -10.14 26.60 -6.26
N MET A 63 -9.92 26.71 -4.94
CA MET A 63 -9.18 27.84 -4.38
C MET A 63 -7.72 27.83 -4.83
N THR A 64 -7.04 26.69 -4.70
CA THR A 64 -5.65 26.55 -5.17
C THR A 64 -5.56 26.78 -6.67
N MET A 65 -6.45 26.17 -7.47
CA MET A 65 -6.45 26.35 -8.91
C MET A 65 -6.60 27.82 -9.31
N LYS A 66 -7.49 28.55 -8.64
CA LYS A 66 -7.67 29.99 -8.86
C LYS A 66 -6.42 30.79 -8.52
N ASP A 67 -5.81 30.54 -7.36
CA ASP A 67 -4.63 31.28 -6.88
C ASP A 67 -3.38 31.01 -7.72
N THR A 68 -3.28 29.80 -8.27
CA THR A 68 -2.11 29.35 -9.05
C THR A 68 -2.36 29.39 -10.56
N SER A 69 -3.57 29.75 -10.99
CA SER A 69 -4.00 29.72 -12.40
C SER A 69 -3.81 28.34 -13.06
N LEU A 70 -3.97 27.25 -12.30
CA LEU A 70 -3.89 25.89 -12.83
C LEU A 70 -5.19 25.50 -13.52
N ALA A 71 -5.07 24.89 -14.70
CA ALA A 71 -6.21 24.62 -15.57
C ALA A 71 -7.05 23.40 -15.15
N THR A 72 -6.45 22.43 -14.46
CA THR A 72 -7.11 21.15 -14.15
C THR A 72 -6.79 20.65 -12.73
N PRO A 73 -7.70 19.84 -12.13
CA PRO A 73 -7.47 19.20 -10.84
C PRO A 73 -6.23 18.31 -10.76
N ASP A 74 -5.86 17.61 -11.83
CA ASP A 74 -4.66 16.76 -11.87
C ASP A 74 -3.37 17.59 -11.82
N LEU A 75 -3.35 18.74 -12.51
CA LEU A 75 -2.25 19.72 -12.40
C LEU A 75 -2.22 20.33 -11.01
N CYS A 76 -3.36 20.63 -10.40
CA CYS A 76 -3.46 21.13 -9.03
C CYS A 76 -2.87 20.12 -8.02
N THR A 77 -3.28 18.86 -8.12
CA THR A 77 -2.79 17.78 -7.26
C THR A 77 -1.28 17.61 -7.41
N THR A 78 -0.79 17.52 -8.65
CA THR A 78 0.65 17.43 -8.94
C THR A 78 1.42 18.62 -8.40
N TYR A 79 0.85 19.82 -8.53
CA TYR A 79 1.46 21.04 -8.05
C TYR A 79 1.63 21.03 -6.53
N CYS A 80 0.56 20.71 -5.80
CA CYS A 80 0.56 20.70 -4.34
C CYS A 80 1.50 19.63 -3.76
N LEU A 81 1.62 18.49 -4.43
CA LEU A 81 2.54 17.43 -4.01
C LEU A 81 4.02 17.82 -4.15
N ARG A 82 4.38 18.60 -5.18
CA ARG A 82 5.80 18.80 -5.57
C ARG A 82 6.36 20.19 -5.28
N PHE A 83 5.55 21.24 -5.36
CA PHE A 83 6.04 22.62 -5.32
C PHE A 83 5.68 23.37 -4.02
N LYS A 84 4.99 22.71 -3.10
CA LYS A 84 4.82 23.21 -1.73
C LYS A 84 6.09 22.96 -0.91
N LYS A 85 6.27 23.73 0.18
CA LYS A 85 7.44 23.63 1.07
C LYS A 85 7.62 22.22 1.65
N THR A 86 6.52 21.55 1.95
CA THR A 86 6.50 20.16 2.39
C THR A 86 5.88 19.34 1.27
N PRO A 87 6.57 18.31 0.76
CA PRO A 87 5.98 17.42 -0.22
C PRO A 87 4.70 16.80 0.35
N GLY A 88 3.60 16.97 -0.39
CA GLY A 88 2.32 16.41 0.00
C GLY A 88 2.25 14.90 -0.16
N LYS A 89 1.13 14.32 0.26
CA LYS A 89 0.79 12.91 0.03
C LYS A 89 -0.57 12.80 -0.65
N TYR A 90 -0.74 11.76 -1.46
CA TYR A 90 -2.04 11.35 -1.96
C TYR A 90 -2.89 10.82 -0.81
N VAL A 91 -4.14 11.27 -0.79
CA VAL A 91 -5.16 10.85 0.16
C VAL A 91 -6.45 10.56 -0.60
N LEU A 92 -7.34 9.77 0.00
CA LEU A 92 -8.71 9.63 -0.50
C LEU A 92 -9.60 10.63 0.24
N TYR A 93 -10.19 11.56 -0.49
CA TYR A 93 -11.17 12.49 0.04
C TYR A 93 -12.59 12.03 -0.32
N ASN A 94 -13.43 11.81 0.69
CA ASN A 94 -14.86 11.56 0.50
C ASN A 94 -15.64 12.86 0.72
N ALA A 95 -16.14 13.46 -0.35
CA ALA A 95 -16.88 14.73 -0.27
C ALA A 95 -18.22 14.62 0.49
N ALA A 96 -18.88 13.46 0.47
CA ALA A 96 -20.17 13.27 1.14
C ALA A 96 -20.04 13.26 2.67
N THR A 97 -18.98 12.63 3.19
CA THR A 97 -18.71 12.55 4.63
C THR A 97 -17.66 13.54 5.10
N LYS A 98 -17.02 14.26 4.17
CA LYS A 98 -15.85 15.14 4.39
C LYS A 98 -14.67 14.41 5.06
N MET A 99 -14.59 13.10 4.89
CA MET A 99 -13.52 12.29 5.46
C MET A 99 -12.30 12.29 4.56
N ILE A 100 -11.12 12.38 5.19
CA ILE A 100 -9.82 12.24 4.53
C ILE A 100 -9.18 10.95 5.07
N TYR A 101 -8.87 10.04 4.16
CA TYR A 101 -8.18 8.79 4.48
C TYR A 101 -6.75 8.85 3.97
N GLN A 102 -5.78 8.55 4.84
CA GLN A 102 -4.41 8.34 4.42
C GLN A 102 -4.31 7.04 3.61
N LEU A 103 -3.43 7.00 2.63
CA LEU A 103 -3.18 5.81 1.80
C LEU A 103 -1.74 5.37 1.99
N ASP A 104 -1.49 4.10 2.30
CA ASP A 104 -0.13 3.58 2.42
C ASP A 104 0.55 3.42 1.04
N ASN A 105 -0.19 3.00 0.02
CA ASN A 105 0.32 2.80 -1.33
C ASN A 105 0.24 4.09 -2.18
N GLN A 106 1.17 5.02 -1.93
CA GLN A 106 1.28 6.29 -2.65
C GLN A 106 1.57 6.12 -4.15
N GLN A 107 2.31 5.07 -4.52
CA GLN A 107 2.64 4.79 -5.92
C GLN A 107 1.39 4.43 -6.72
N GLU A 108 0.55 3.54 -6.19
CA GLU A 108 -0.70 3.17 -6.84
C GLU A 108 -1.68 4.34 -6.90
N ALA A 109 -1.83 5.09 -5.79
CA ALA A 109 -2.69 6.27 -5.75
C ALA A 109 -2.32 7.31 -6.82
N SER A 110 -1.01 7.45 -7.14
CA SER A 110 -0.55 8.42 -8.14
C SER A 110 -1.13 8.22 -9.55
N PHE A 111 -1.48 7.00 -9.93
CA PHE A 111 -2.11 6.72 -11.24
C PHE A 111 -3.55 7.24 -11.33
N PHE A 112 -4.14 7.59 -10.19
CA PHE A 112 -5.51 8.04 -10.07
C PHE A 112 -5.62 9.49 -9.58
N ALA A 113 -4.55 10.29 -9.63
CA ALA A 113 -4.55 11.69 -9.21
C ALA A 113 -5.74 12.47 -9.79
N ALA A 114 -6.49 13.14 -8.92
CA ALA A 114 -7.72 13.87 -9.20
C ALA A 114 -8.85 13.06 -9.86
N ARG A 115 -8.85 11.73 -9.68
CA ARG A 115 -9.91 10.84 -10.17
C ARG A 115 -10.78 10.37 -9.02
N LYS A 116 -12.07 10.23 -9.32
CA LYS A 116 -13.02 9.52 -8.46
C LYS A 116 -12.75 8.02 -8.53
N VAL A 117 -12.60 7.39 -7.37
CA VAL A 117 -12.21 5.99 -7.23
C VAL A 117 -12.99 5.28 -6.13
N LYS A 118 -12.99 3.95 -6.23
CA LYS A 118 -13.24 3.04 -5.12
C LYS A 118 -11.92 2.41 -4.70
N VAL A 119 -11.51 2.65 -3.46
CA VAL A 119 -10.35 2.03 -2.82
C VAL A 119 -10.84 0.86 -1.98
N THR A 120 -10.26 -0.32 -2.17
CA THR A 120 -10.51 -1.46 -1.29
C THR A 120 -9.31 -1.68 -0.38
N GLY A 121 -9.57 -2.05 0.87
CA GLY A 121 -8.48 -2.29 1.82
C GLY A 121 -8.94 -2.31 3.27
N THR A 122 -7.96 -2.29 4.17
CA THR A 122 -8.22 -2.32 5.62
C THR A 122 -8.01 -0.94 6.20
N TYR A 123 -9.03 -0.41 6.89
CA TYR A 123 -8.92 0.88 7.56
C TYR A 123 -8.41 0.74 8.99
N ASP A 124 -7.28 1.40 9.25
CA ASP A 124 -6.70 1.58 10.57
C ASP A 124 -7.22 2.90 11.14
N GLN A 125 -8.15 2.82 12.10
CA GLN A 125 -8.79 3.98 12.69
C GLN A 125 -7.82 4.84 13.53
N ALA A 126 -6.80 4.24 14.13
CA ALA A 126 -5.85 4.97 14.97
C ALA A 126 -4.98 5.91 14.13
N THR A 127 -4.58 5.46 12.95
CA THR A 127 -3.77 6.25 12.00
C THR A 127 -4.60 6.94 10.93
N LYS A 128 -5.90 6.62 10.83
CA LYS A 128 -6.78 7.01 9.72
C LYS A 128 -6.24 6.60 8.36
N MET A 129 -5.56 5.46 8.29
CA MET A 129 -4.89 4.97 7.07
C MET A 129 -5.64 3.75 6.51
N ILE A 130 -5.89 3.77 5.21
CA ILE A 130 -6.30 2.59 4.47
C ILE A 130 -5.02 1.90 4.02
N ARG A 131 -4.86 0.64 4.44
CA ARG A 131 -3.92 -0.30 3.82
C ARG A 131 -4.53 -0.77 2.51
N VAL A 132 -4.06 -0.17 1.41
CA VAL A 132 -4.65 -0.32 0.08
C VAL A 132 -4.41 -1.75 -0.43
N THR A 133 -5.49 -2.38 -0.89
CA THR A 133 -5.45 -3.66 -1.61
C THR A 133 -5.64 -3.46 -3.11
N ASP A 134 -6.51 -2.52 -3.51
CA ASP A 134 -6.76 -2.19 -4.92
C ASP A 134 -7.43 -0.81 -5.05
N ILE A 135 -7.17 -0.12 -6.16
CA ILE A 135 -7.82 1.14 -6.54
C ILE A 135 -8.44 1.00 -7.93
N THR A 136 -9.75 1.25 -8.01
CA THR A 136 -10.51 1.21 -9.27
C THR A 136 -11.14 2.55 -9.57
N SER A 137 -11.11 2.98 -10.83
CA SER A 137 -11.84 4.18 -11.27
C SER A 137 -13.34 3.98 -11.07
N ARG A 138 -14.03 5.01 -10.55
CA ARG A 138 -15.49 5.05 -10.59
C ARG A 138 -15.89 5.83 -11.84
N SER A 139 -16.42 5.15 -12.83
CA SER A 139 -17.06 5.81 -13.98
C SER A 139 -18.25 6.62 -13.46
N THR A 140 -18.28 7.91 -13.78
CA THR A 140 -19.47 8.73 -13.61
C THR A 140 -20.37 8.46 -14.80
N SER A 141 -21.46 7.73 -14.59
CA SER A 141 -22.58 7.65 -15.55
C SER A 141 -23.46 8.89 -15.46
#